data_AF-A0A396H6N6-F1
#
_entry.id   AF-A0A396H6N6-F1
#
_cell.length_a   1.000
_cell.length_b   1.000
_cell.length_c   1.000
_cell.angle_alpha   90.00
_cell.angle_beta   90.00
_cell.angle_gamma   90.00
#
_symmetry.space_group_name_H-M   'P 1'
#
loop_
_entity.id
_entity.type
_entity.pdbx_description
1 polymer ?
#
loop_
_entity_poly.entity_id
_entity_poly.type
_entity_poly.pdbx_seq_one_letter_code
_entity_poly.pdbx_strand_id
1 'polypeptide(L)'
;MASENYTSRAVMEALGSCCTNKYSEGSPGNRYYGGNVNIDEIEILCQERALAAIHLDSNKWGVNVQPLSGSPANSAVYDAILEPHDRIMYLDLAHGGHLSHGHMTPTRKVSSTSKYFTTMPYHLDDLTGRIDYHMLAKTASIFRPKLIIAGASAYPRDIDYARMRKIADGVGAFLKWACCCIRAC
;
A
#
# COMPACT_ATOMS: atom_id res chain seq x y z
N MET A 1 10.71 0.08 -18.62
CA MET A 1 10.53 1.02 -17.47
C MET A 1 10.78 0.29 -16.15
N ALA A 2 11.16 0.95 -15.06
CA ALA A 2 11.47 0.27 -13.78
C ALA A 2 10.26 -0.48 -13.16
N SER A 3 9.04 -0.07 -13.53
CA SER A 3 7.79 -0.68 -13.09
C SER A 3 7.22 -1.74 -14.05
N GLU A 4 7.89 -2.00 -15.17
CA GLU A 4 7.45 -2.99 -16.15
C GLU A 4 8.16 -4.32 -15.96
N ASN A 5 7.49 -5.40 -16.32
CA ASN A 5 8.07 -6.74 -16.36
C ASN A 5 7.30 -7.63 -17.35
N TYR A 6 7.89 -8.76 -17.72
CA TYR A 6 7.22 -9.79 -18.52
C TYR A 6 6.72 -10.90 -17.60
N THR A 7 5.41 -11.12 -17.58
CA THR A 7 4.83 -12.21 -16.79
C THR A 7 5.01 -13.56 -17.49
N SER A 8 4.93 -14.66 -16.73
CA SER A 8 5.07 -16.01 -17.28
C SER A 8 3.83 -16.42 -18.07
N ARG A 9 4.01 -17.39 -18.98
CA ARG A 9 2.92 -17.98 -19.77
C ARG A 9 1.81 -18.56 -18.89
N ALA A 10 2.19 -19.24 -17.81
CA ALA A 10 1.24 -19.85 -16.87
C ALA A 10 0.30 -18.82 -16.22
N VAL A 11 0.81 -17.63 -15.90
CA VAL A 11 -0.01 -16.53 -15.36
C VAL A 11 -1.02 -16.04 -16.40
N MET A 12 -0.61 -15.89 -17.66
CA MET A 12 -1.51 -15.47 -18.74
C MET A 12 -2.59 -16.53 -19.04
N GLU A 13 -2.23 -17.82 -19.01
CA GLU A 13 -3.18 -18.93 -19.18
C GLU A 13 -4.24 -18.94 -18.06
N ALA A 14 -3.84 -18.71 -16.81
CA ALA A 14 -4.77 -18.62 -15.69
C ALA A 14 -5.74 -17.44 -15.82
N LEU A 15 -5.24 -16.26 -16.25
CA LEU A 15 -6.07 -15.07 -16.47
C LEU A 15 -7.13 -15.29 -17.56
N GLY A 16 -6.80 -16.06 -18.61
CA GLY A 16 -7.72 -16.42 -19.70
C GLY A 16 -8.63 -17.62 -19.42
N SER A 17 -8.64 -18.13 -18.19
CA SER A 17 -9.42 -19.31 -17.82
C SER A 17 -10.90 -19.01 -17.59
N CYS A 18 -11.70 -20.06 -17.41
CA CYS A 18 -13.14 -19.94 -17.10
C CYS A 18 -13.43 -19.33 -15.72
N CYS A 19 -12.42 -19.10 -14.87
CA CYS A 19 -12.59 -18.47 -13.56
C CYS A 19 -13.24 -17.09 -13.66
N THR A 20 -13.02 -16.37 -14.78
CA THR A 20 -13.64 -15.05 -15.02
C THR A 20 -15.17 -15.08 -15.12
N ASN A 21 -15.78 -16.25 -15.32
CA ASN A 21 -17.23 -16.38 -15.44
C ASN A 21 -17.93 -16.42 -14.06
N LYS A 22 -17.18 -16.60 -12.97
CA LYS A 22 -17.76 -16.82 -11.65
C LYS A 22 -17.84 -15.53 -10.84
N TYR A 23 -19.03 -15.24 -10.35
CA TYR A 23 -19.28 -14.19 -9.37
C TYR A 23 -19.18 -14.75 -7.94
N SER A 24 -18.31 -14.16 -7.12
CA SER A 24 -17.87 -14.73 -5.83
C SER A 24 -17.76 -13.68 -4.71
N GLU A 25 -18.72 -12.76 -4.63
CA GLU A 25 -18.75 -11.77 -3.55
C GLU A 25 -18.70 -12.40 -2.16
N GLY A 26 -17.96 -11.75 -1.27
CA GLY A 26 -17.63 -12.24 0.08
C GLY A 26 -16.22 -12.81 0.15
N SER A 27 -16.00 -13.66 1.14
CA SER A 27 -14.71 -14.33 1.38
C SER A 27 -14.92 -15.85 1.41
N PRO A 28 -13.85 -16.66 1.30
CA PRO A 28 -13.96 -18.12 1.38
C PRO A 28 -14.76 -18.57 2.62
N GLY A 29 -15.71 -19.48 2.43
CA GLY A 29 -16.62 -19.94 3.49
C GLY A 29 -17.73 -18.97 3.90
N ASN A 30 -17.71 -17.72 3.44
CA ASN A 30 -18.75 -16.72 3.70
C ASN A 30 -19.10 -15.94 2.41
N ARG A 31 -19.56 -16.69 1.40
CA ARG A 31 -19.98 -16.15 0.11
C ARG A 31 -21.46 -15.79 0.12
N TYR A 32 -21.82 -14.71 -0.56
CA TYR A 32 -23.22 -14.35 -0.77
C TYR A 32 -23.93 -15.25 -1.80
N TYR A 33 -23.16 -15.90 -2.68
CA TYR A 33 -23.67 -16.75 -3.75
C TYR A 33 -23.13 -18.18 -3.66
N GLY A 34 -23.95 -19.14 -4.10
CA GLY A 34 -23.57 -20.55 -4.18
C GLY A 34 -22.59 -20.89 -5.30
N GLY A 35 -22.11 -22.14 -5.29
CA GLY A 35 -21.28 -22.72 -6.35
C GLY A 35 -19.83 -22.24 -6.40
N ASN A 36 -19.28 -21.75 -5.27
CA ASN A 36 -17.94 -21.17 -5.19
C ASN A 36 -16.86 -22.14 -4.64
N VAL A 37 -17.13 -23.45 -4.52
CA VAL A 37 -16.20 -24.43 -3.91
C VAL A 37 -14.79 -24.31 -4.50
N ASN A 38 -14.67 -24.35 -5.83
CA ASN A 38 -13.37 -24.23 -6.51
C ASN A 38 -12.76 -22.83 -6.39
N ILE A 39 -13.57 -21.77 -6.30
CA ILE A 39 -13.08 -20.39 -6.14
C ILE A 39 -12.52 -20.19 -4.73
N ASP A 40 -13.16 -20.76 -3.72
CA ASP A 40 -12.70 -20.73 -2.34
C ASP A 40 -11.35 -21.46 -2.22
N GLU A 41 -11.20 -22.63 -2.83
CA GLU A 41 -9.93 -23.34 -2.89
C GLU A 41 -8.82 -22.51 -3.55
N ILE A 42 -9.12 -21.85 -4.68
CA ILE A 42 -8.16 -20.96 -5.37
C ILE A 42 -7.75 -19.77 -4.49
N GLU A 43 -8.73 -19.11 -3.86
CA GLU A 43 -8.45 -17.92 -3.05
C GLU A 43 -7.67 -18.27 -1.77
N ILE A 44 -8.03 -19.35 -1.08
CA ILE A 44 -7.30 -19.84 0.10
C ILE A 44 -5.86 -20.18 -0.28
N LEU A 45 -5.66 -20.94 -1.37
CA LEU A 45 -4.32 -21.29 -1.85
C LEU A 45 -3.50 -20.05 -2.22
N CYS A 46 -4.14 -19.03 -2.79
CA CYS A 46 -3.49 -17.76 -3.10
C CYS A 46 -3.03 -17.03 -1.83
N GLN A 47 -3.89 -16.97 -0.81
CA GLN A 47 -3.58 -16.35 0.49
C GLN A 47 -2.41 -17.08 1.20
N GLU A 48 -2.46 -18.41 1.26
CA GLU A 48 -1.40 -19.24 1.86
C GLU A 48 -0.06 -19.02 1.17
N ARG A 49 -0.04 -19.04 -0.17
CA ARG A 49 1.17 -18.80 -0.96
C ARG A 49 1.68 -17.37 -0.82
N ALA A 50 0.78 -16.39 -0.72
CA ALA A 50 1.18 -15.00 -0.53
C ALA A 50 1.93 -14.82 0.79
N LEU A 51 1.43 -15.38 1.90
CA LEU A 51 2.12 -15.34 3.20
C LEU A 51 3.45 -16.10 3.16
N ALA A 52 3.45 -17.29 2.55
CA ALA A 52 4.66 -18.11 2.43
C ALA A 52 5.76 -17.43 1.59
N ALA A 53 5.40 -16.73 0.52
CA ALA A 53 6.34 -16.06 -0.40
C ALA A 53 7.15 -14.94 0.27
N ILE A 54 6.63 -14.35 1.35
CA ILE A 54 7.31 -13.32 2.15
C ILE A 54 7.59 -13.80 3.58
N HIS A 55 7.58 -15.12 3.79
CA HIS A 55 7.95 -15.79 5.05
C HIS A 55 7.20 -15.27 6.29
N LEU A 56 5.90 -15.00 6.16
CA LEU A 56 5.06 -14.52 7.25
C LEU A 56 4.31 -15.67 7.95
N ASP A 57 4.31 -15.60 9.28
CA ASP A 57 3.51 -16.48 10.14
C ASP A 57 2.03 -16.09 10.07
N SER A 58 1.18 -17.03 9.65
CA SER A 58 -0.27 -16.84 9.50
C SER A 58 -1.00 -16.57 10.81
N ASN A 59 -0.38 -16.86 11.97
CA ASN A 59 -0.95 -16.50 13.27
C ASN A 59 -0.79 -15.00 13.59
N LYS A 60 0.10 -14.30 12.88
CA LYS A 60 0.39 -12.88 13.09
C LYS A 60 -0.05 -12.02 11.91
N TRP A 61 -0.14 -12.61 10.72
CA TRP A 61 -0.42 -11.92 9.48
C TRP A 61 -1.59 -12.56 8.74
N GLY A 62 -2.55 -11.71 8.37
CA GLY A 62 -3.55 -12.02 7.36
C GLY A 62 -3.18 -11.37 6.02
N VAL A 63 -3.83 -11.82 4.95
CA VAL A 63 -3.67 -11.23 3.62
C VAL A 63 -5.02 -11.15 2.92
N ASN A 64 -5.24 -10.06 2.19
CA ASN A 64 -6.35 -9.91 1.27
C ASN A 64 -5.80 -9.85 -0.16
N VAL A 65 -6.21 -10.81 -0.99
CA VAL A 65 -5.75 -10.98 -2.39
C VAL A 65 -6.77 -10.46 -3.42
N GLN A 66 -7.84 -9.79 -2.97
CA GLN A 66 -8.92 -9.27 -3.81
C GLN A 66 -8.72 -7.85 -4.38
N PRO A 67 -7.84 -6.95 -3.85
CA PRO A 67 -7.66 -5.64 -4.44
C PRO A 67 -7.23 -5.70 -5.92
N LEU A 68 -7.98 -5.00 -6.78
CA LEU A 68 -7.81 -5.06 -8.24
C LEU A 68 -6.47 -4.53 -8.76
N SER A 69 -5.83 -3.62 -8.00
CA SER A 69 -4.53 -3.03 -8.31
C SER A 69 -3.97 -2.31 -7.08
N GLY A 70 -2.74 -1.80 -7.17
CA GLY A 70 -2.05 -1.13 -6.06
C GLY A 70 -2.73 0.16 -5.57
N SER A 71 -3.29 0.97 -6.48
CA SER A 71 -3.99 2.20 -6.08
C SER A 71 -5.29 1.93 -5.32
N PRO A 72 -6.21 1.06 -5.81
CA PRO A 72 -7.37 0.63 -5.03
C PRO A 72 -7.02 -0.08 -3.71
N ALA A 73 -5.94 -0.88 -3.67
CA ALA A 73 -5.47 -1.50 -2.43
C ALA A 73 -5.11 -0.45 -1.37
N ASN A 74 -4.42 0.61 -1.78
CA ASN A 74 -4.09 1.74 -0.91
C ASN A 74 -5.35 2.44 -0.39
N SER A 75 -6.32 2.72 -1.27
CA SER A 75 -7.60 3.33 -0.86
C SER A 75 -8.35 2.46 0.14
N ALA A 76 -8.47 1.15 -0.10
CA ALA A 76 -9.15 0.23 0.81
C ALA A 76 -8.52 0.20 2.21
N VAL A 77 -7.18 0.30 2.30
CA VAL A 77 -6.51 0.43 3.61
C VAL A 77 -6.88 1.74 4.30
N TYR A 78 -6.93 2.86 3.56
CA TYR A 78 -7.30 4.15 4.15
C TYR A 78 -8.74 4.12 4.64
N ASP A 79 -9.67 3.62 3.82
CA ASP A 79 -11.09 3.51 4.18
C ASP A 79 -11.34 2.57 5.37
N ALA A 80 -10.45 1.59 5.60
CA ALA A 80 -10.57 0.64 6.70
C ALA A 80 -10.09 1.18 8.06
N ILE A 81 -9.12 2.12 8.08
CA ILE A 81 -8.46 2.54 9.33
C ILE A 81 -8.52 4.05 9.59
N LEU A 82 -9.03 4.84 8.64
CA LEU A 82 -9.12 6.29 8.71
C LEU A 82 -10.55 6.75 8.44
N GLU A 83 -10.90 7.88 9.05
CA GLU A 83 -12.12 8.61 8.72
C GLU A 83 -11.84 9.68 7.65
N PRO A 84 -12.87 10.14 6.91
CA PRO A 84 -12.72 11.29 6.03
C PRO A 84 -12.05 12.48 6.73
N HIS A 85 -11.11 13.12 6.03
CA HIS A 85 -10.27 14.22 6.53
C HIS A 85 -9.20 13.88 7.55
N ASP A 86 -9.07 12.62 7.98
CA ASP A 86 -7.90 12.19 8.76
C ASP A 86 -6.59 12.48 8.05
N ARG A 87 -5.52 12.57 8.85
CA ARG A 87 -4.23 13.10 8.41
C ARG A 87 -3.28 12.00 7.95
N ILE A 88 -2.73 12.13 6.75
CA ILE A 88 -1.79 11.17 6.15
C ILE A 88 -0.48 11.88 5.80
N MET A 89 0.65 11.26 6.14
CA MET A 89 1.97 11.67 5.67
C MET A 89 2.60 10.66 4.71
N TYR A 90 3.26 11.15 3.67
CA TYR A 90 3.78 10.35 2.56
C TYR A 90 5.01 11.01 1.91
N LEU A 91 5.83 10.26 1.18
CA LEU A 91 6.95 10.84 0.42
C LEU A 91 6.40 11.67 -0.75
N ASP A 92 6.87 12.90 -0.91
CA ASP A 92 6.41 13.78 -2.00
C ASP A 92 6.58 13.14 -3.38
N LEU A 93 5.63 13.41 -4.29
CA LEU A 93 5.62 12.81 -5.63
C LEU A 93 6.88 13.17 -6.44
N ALA A 94 7.34 14.41 -6.38
CA ALA A 94 8.55 14.85 -7.08
C ALA A 94 9.83 14.26 -6.46
N HIS A 95 9.73 13.81 -5.20
CA HIS A 95 10.82 13.19 -4.43
C HIS A 95 10.77 11.66 -4.46
N GLY A 96 10.01 11.08 -5.40
CA GLY A 96 9.96 9.63 -5.63
C GLY A 96 8.77 8.92 -4.98
N GLY A 97 7.79 9.66 -4.44
CA GLY A 97 6.53 9.13 -3.94
C GLY A 97 5.62 8.48 -5.00
N HIS A 98 4.36 8.28 -4.65
CA HIS A 98 3.35 7.72 -5.56
C HIS A 98 2.02 8.46 -5.41
N LEU A 99 1.29 8.62 -6.51
CA LEU A 99 0.01 9.37 -6.56
C LEU A 99 -1.03 8.88 -5.55
N SER A 100 -1.11 7.56 -5.31
CA SER A 100 -2.07 6.97 -4.37
C SER A 100 -1.69 7.14 -2.89
N HIS A 101 -0.56 7.78 -2.58
CA HIS A 101 -0.21 8.17 -1.21
C HIS A 101 -0.74 9.56 -0.84
N GLY A 102 -1.05 10.37 -1.87
CA GLY A 102 -1.35 11.78 -1.76
C GLY A 102 -0.64 12.54 -2.87
N HIS A 103 -1.26 13.61 -3.34
CA HIS A 103 -0.63 14.63 -4.18
C HIS A 103 -1.60 15.81 -4.35
N MET A 104 -1.11 17.01 -4.05
CA MET A 104 -1.80 18.26 -4.33
C MET A 104 -0.79 19.33 -4.74
N THR A 105 -1.21 20.24 -5.60
CA THR A 105 -0.50 21.48 -5.92
C THR A 105 -1.08 22.63 -5.09
N PRO A 106 -0.46 23.83 -5.08
CA PRO A 106 -1.00 24.99 -4.38
C PRO A 106 -2.44 25.36 -4.78
N THR A 107 -2.87 24.96 -5.98
CA THR A 107 -4.17 25.32 -6.54
C THR A 107 -5.14 24.15 -6.65
N ARG A 108 -4.69 22.90 -6.50
CA ARG A 108 -5.54 21.73 -6.77
C ARG A 108 -5.11 20.47 -6.02
N LYS A 109 -6.09 19.78 -5.44
CA LYS A 109 -5.95 18.39 -4.99
C LYS A 109 -6.03 17.43 -6.19
N VAL A 110 -4.91 16.79 -6.53
CA VAL A 110 -4.77 15.97 -7.74
C VAL A 110 -5.21 14.54 -7.48
N SER A 111 -4.65 13.90 -6.46
CA SER A 111 -5.01 12.52 -6.09
C SER A 111 -6.39 12.45 -5.41
N SER A 112 -7.08 11.31 -5.53
CA SER A 112 -8.28 11.03 -4.74
C SER A 112 -7.97 11.06 -3.24
N THR A 113 -6.83 10.50 -2.83
CA THR A 113 -6.37 10.50 -1.43
C THR A 113 -6.35 11.91 -0.85
N SER A 114 -5.79 12.89 -1.55
CA SER A 114 -5.77 14.30 -1.08
C SER A 114 -7.14 14.99 -1.14
N LYS A 115 -8.11 14.46 -1.90
CA LYS A 115 -9.49 14.96 -1.91
C LYS A 115 -10.25 14.53 -0.66
N TYR A 116 -10.16 13.25 -0.30
CA TYR A 116 -10.88 12.69 0.84
C TYR A 116 -10.16 12.91 2.18
N PHE A 117 -8.83 12.84 2.19
CA PHE A 117 -8.01 12.95 3.39
C PHE A 117 -7.19 14.24 3.42
N THR A 118 -6.69 14.60 4.61
CA THR A 118 -5.77 15.72 4.78
C THR A 118 -4.35 15.20 4.65
N THR A 119 -3.68 15.47 3.53
CA THR A 119 -2.36 14.87 3.24
C THR A 119 -1.24 15.90 3.32
N MET A 120 -0.11 15.56 3.94
CA MET A 120 1.10 16.40 3.96
C MET A 120 2.34 15.58 3.57
N PRO A 121 3.10 16.01 2.55
CA PRO A 121 4.28 15.27 2.14
C PRO A 121 5.45 15.45 3.12
N TYR A 122 6.31 14.44 3.20
CA TYR A 122 7.69 14.56 3.67
C TYR A 122 8.64 14.43 2.47
N HIS A 123 9.86 14.93 2.63
CA HIS A 123 10.79 15.15 1.53
C HIS A 123 12.11 14.41 1.74
N LEU A 124 12.95 14.49 0.71
CA LEU A 124 14.35 14.12 0.80
C LEU A 124 15.16 15.33 1.27
N ASP A 125 16.31 15.06 1.86
CA ASP A 125 17.41 15.99 1.96
C ASP A 125 18.04 16.16 0.57
N ASP A 126 18.01 17.39 0.03
CA ASP A 126 18.43 17.70 -1.34
C ASP A 126 19.92 17.46 -1.59
N LEU A 127 20.75 17.48 -0.55
CA LEU A 127 22.20 17.28 -0.66
C LEU A 127 22.54 15.79 -0.73
N THR A 128 21.83 14.97 0.05
CA THR A 128 22.13 13.54 0.19
C THR A 128 21.23 12.65 -0.67
N GLY A 129 20.10 13.18 -1.14
CA GLY A 129 19.06 12.42 -1.83
C GLY A 129 18.43 11.33 -0.95
N ARG A 130 18.46 11.49 0.38
CA ARG A 130 17.88 10.53 1.34
C ARG A 130 16.67 11.13 2.04
N ILE A 131 15.74 10.30 2.50
CA ILE A 131 14.58 10.79 3.27
C ILE A 131 15.10 11.60 4.48
N ASP A 132 14.63 12.83 4.63
CA ASP A 132 14.95 13.65 5.80
C ASP A 132 14.06 13.21 6.97
N TYR A 133 14.49 12.15 7.64
CA TYR A 133 13.77 11.61 8.80
C TYR A 133 13.72 12.58 9.99
N HIS A 134 14.65 13.53 10.09
CA HIS A 134 14.62 14.53 11.15
C HIS A 134 13.47 15.52 10.90
N MET A 135 13.37 16.04 9.67
CA MET A 135 12.26 16.90 9.29
C MET A 135 10.92 16.15 9.31
N LEU A 136 10.89 14.88 8.89
CA LEU A 136 9.71 14.03 9.02
C LEU A 136 9.26 13.93 10.49
N ALA A 137 10.17 13.64 11.42
CA ALA A 137 9.81 13.57 12.85
C ALA A 137 9.27 14.91 13.37
N LYS A 138 9.93 16.02 13.04
CA LYS A 138 9.52 17.37 13.44
C LYS A 138 8.13 17.70 12.89
N THR A 139 7.92 17.54 11.59
CA THR A 139 6.65 17.86 10.93
C THR A 139 5.53 16.92 11.35
N ALA A 140 5.80 15.63 11.60
CA ALA A 140 4.81 14.70 12.13
C ALA A 140 4.30 15.12 13.52
N SER A 141 5.15 15.66 14.39
CA SER A 141 4.71 16.14 15.72
C SER A 141 3.76 17.35 15.66
N ILE A 142 3.90 18.18 14.62
CA ILE A 142 3.07 19.37 14.39
C ILE A 142 1.78 18.96 13.66
N PHE A 143 1.92 18.17 12.60
CA PHE A 143 0.82 17.76 11.74
C PHE A 143 -0.03 16.65 12.35
N ARG A 144 0.49 15.85 13.28
CA ARG A 144 -0.24 14.77 13.97
C ARG A 144 -0.97 13.83 12.99
N PRO A 145 -0.23 13.13 12.09
CA PRO A 145 -0.84 12.18 11.19
C PRO A 145 -1.48 11.02 11.95
N LYS A 146 -2.56 10.46 11.40
CA LYS A 146 -3.11 9.16 11.79
C LYS A 146 -2.39 8.02 11.07
N LEU A 147 -1.82 8.30 9.90
CA LEU A 147 -1.10 7.33 9.08
C LEU A 147 0.19 7.94 8.51
N ILE A 148 1.30 7.21 8.62
CA ILE A 148 2.54 7.49 7.92
C ILE A 148 2.80 6.38 6.92
N ILE A 149 3.02 6.74 5.65
CA ILE A 149 3.31 5.80 4.56
C ILE A 149 4.81 5.74 4.33
N ALA A 150 5.38 4.54 4.46
CA ALA A 150 6.75 4.20 4.08
C ALA A 150 6.72 3.46 2.73
N GLY A 151 6.88 4.19 1.63
CA GLY A 151 6.88 3.61 0.30
C GLY A 151 7.17 4.64 -0.79
N ALA A 152 7.78 4.18 -1.88
CA ALA A 152 8.26 5.02 -2.96
C ALA A 152 8.18 4.28 -4.30
N SER A 153 8.04 5.04 -5.39
CA SER A 153 8.11 4.54 -6.78
C SER A 153 9.50 4.74 -7.37
N ALA A 154 10.15 5.87 -7.04
CA ALA A 154 11.41 6.28 -7.64
C ALA A 154 12.40 6.73 -6.55
N TYR A 155 12.69 5.82 -5.62
CA TYR A 155 13.68 6.02 -4.56
C TYR A 155 14.66 4.85 -4.54
N PRO A 156 15.95 5.05 -4.88
CA PRO A 156 16.89 3.95 -5.12
C PRO A 156 17.56 3.42 -3.84
N ARG A 157 17.07 3.79 -2.66
CA ARG A 157 17.64 3.42 -1.36
C ARG A 157 16.61 2.71 -0.52
N ASP A 158 17.08 1.92 0.43
CA ASP A 158 16.22 1.31 1.43
C ASP A 158 15.64 2.37 2.38
N ILE A 159 14.37 2.20 2.73
CA ILE A 159 13.71 3.01 3.74
C ILE A 159 14.07 2.45 5.12
N ASP A 160 14.45 3.32 6.05
CA ASP A 160 14.74 2.96 7.44
C ASP A 160 13.41 2.73 8.19
N TYR A 161 12.90 1.51 8.11
CA TYR A 161 11.63 1.13 8.72
C TYR A 161 11.63 1.23 10.24
N ALA A 162 12.77 1.01 10.89
CA ALA A 162 12.90 1.14 12.34
C ALA A 162 12.71 2.61 12.75
N ARG A 163 13.31 3.54 12.01
CA ARG A 163 13.13 4.98 12.24
C ARG A 163 11.72 5.44 11.89
N MET A 164 11.13 4.94 10.81
CA MET A 164 9.73 5.22 10.46
C MET A 164 8.76 4.75 11.56
N ARG A 165 8.95 3.53 12.09
CA ARG A 165 8.17 2.98 13.21
C ARG A 165 8.28 3.85 14.44
N LYS A 166 9.50 4.22 14.83
CA LYS A 166 9.75 5.10 15.98
C LYS A 166 9.01 6.45 15.85
N ILE A 167 9.01 7.05 14.66
CA ILE A 167 8.30 8.31 14.41
C ILE A 167 6.79 8.10 14.49
N ALA A 168 6.26 7.05 13.87
CA ALA A 168 4.84 6.73 13.90
C ALA A 168 4.35 6.47 15.35
N ASP A 169 5.09 5.68 16.14
CA ASP A 169 4.80 5.47 17.56
C ASP A 169 4.80 6.78 18.35
N GLY A 170 5.80 7.64 18.11
CA GLY A 170 5.94 8.92 18.81
C GLY A 170 4.78 9.89 18.61
N VAL A 171 3.97 9.71 17.56
CA VAL A 171 2.77 10.52 17.29
C VAL A 171 1.47 9.73 17.36
N GLY A 172 1.51 8.44 17.71
CA GLY A 172 0.34 7.56 17.77
C GLY A 172 -0.28 7.24 16.40
N ALA A 173 0.54 7.23 15.34
CA ALA A 173 0.10 6.91 13.99
C ALA A 173 0.27 5.41 13.65
N PHE A 174 -0.57 4.93 12.74
CA PHE A 174 -0.28 3.71 12.01
C PHE A 174 0.94 3.91 11.10
N LEU A 175 1.75 2.87 10.95
CA LEU A 175 2.79 2.80 9.94
C LEU A 175 2.32 1.84 8.85
N LYS A 176 2.23 2.33 7.62
CA LYS A 176 1.92 1.49 6.45
C LYS A 176 3.12 1.42 5.53
N TRP A 177 3.51 0.20 5.20
CA TRP A 177 4.48 -0.08 4.16
C TRP A 177 3.80 -0.18 2.79
N ALA A 178 4.33 0.47 1.76
CA ALA A 178 3.83 0.41 0.39
C ALA A 178 4.95 0.02 -0.59
N CYS A 179 5.01 -1.27 -0.93
CA CYS A 179 6.10 -1.90 -1.68
C CYS A 179 5.73 -2.22 -3.13
N CYS A 180 5.53 -1.19 -3.96
CA CYS A 180 5.26 -1.41 -5.39
C CYS A 180 6.55 -1.53 -6.24
N CYS A 181 7.68 -0.99 -5.79
CA CYS A 181 8.89 -0.85 -6.62
C CYS A 181 10.20 -1.27 -5.92
N ILE A 182 10.17 -2.16 -4.92
CA ILE A 182 11.36 -2.56 -4.18
C ILE A 182 11.99 -3.82 -4.81
N ARG A 183 13.32 -3.97 -4.71
CA ARG A 183 13.97 -5.28 -4.82
C ARG A 183 13.44 -6.17 -3.69
N ALA A 184 12.87 -7.33 -4.01
CA ALA A 184 12.58 -8.34 -2.99
C ALA A 184 13.88 -8.59 -2.20
N CYS A 185 13.84 -8.30 -0.89
CA CYS A 185 14.92 -8.62 0.04
C CYS A 185 14.94 -10.12 0.29
#